data_AF-A0A821TGM1-F1
#
_entry.id   AF-A0A821TGM1-F1
#
_cell.length_a   1.000
_cell.length_b   1.000
_cell.length_c   1.000
_cell.angle_alpha   90.00
_cell.angle_beta   90.00
_cell.angle_gamma   90.00
#
_symmetry.space_group_name_H-M   'P 1'
#
loop_
_entity.id
_entity.type
_entity.pdbx_description
1 polymer ?
#
loop_
_entity_poly.entity_id
_entity_poly.type
_entity_poly.pdbx_seq_one_letter_code
_entity_poly.pdbx_strand_id
1 'polypeptide(L)' 'VPIFLRWCFDCIRRSIKHEGLFRKSGGSQRVKELMARIEDGLLTPSLSSSNTVFDVCSLFKEFLRRLTYP' A
#
# COMPACT_ATOMS: atom_id res chain seq x y z
N VAL A 1 -13.69 8.26 1.78
CA VAL A 1 -12.52 7.46 1.39
C VAL A 1 -12.03 6.70 2.61
N PRO A 2 -11.94 5.36 2.58
CA PRO A 2 -11.38 4.56 3.67
C PRO A 2 -10.06 5.13 4.19
N ILE A 3 -9.87 5.15 5.52
CA ILE A 3 -8.68 5.71 6.19
C ILE A 3 -7.38 5.14 5.60
N PHE A 4 -7.37 3.84 5.32
CA PHE A 4 -6.30 3.13 4.64
C PHE A 4 -5.90 3.77 3.29
N LEU A 5 -6.88 4.09 2.43
CA LEU A 5 -6.59 4.68 1.12
C LEU A 5 -5.97 6.08 1.27
N ARG A 6 -6.44 6.88 2.24
CA ARG A 6 -5.82 8.19 2.53
C ARG A 6 -4.36 8.01 2.95
N TRP A 7 -4.07 7.07 3.82
CA TRP A 7 -2.70 6.74 4.24
C TRP A 7 -1.82 6.32 3.06
N CYS A 8 -2.31 5.43 2.18
CA CYS A 8 -1.59 5.07 0.96
C CYS A 8 -1.29 6.29 0.10
N PHE A 9 -2.28 7.17 -0.11
CA PHE A 9 -2.10 8.39 -0.90
C PHE A 9 -1.04 9.30 -0.31
N ASP A 10 -1.03 9.49 1.01
CA ASP A 10 -0.02 10.32 1.68
C ASP A 10 1.39 9.75 1.52
N CYS A 11 1.56 8.44 1.65
CA CYS A 11 2.82 7.76 1.39
C CYS A 11 3.29 7.93 -0.06
N ILE A 12 2.40 7.71 -1.03
CA ILE A 12 2.73 7.78 -2.46
C ILE A 12 3.00 9.22 -2.89
N ARG A 13 2.22 10.19 -2.39
CA ARG A 13 2.39 11.62 -2.68
C ARG A 13 3.77 12.12 -2.27
N ARG A 14 4.30 11.69 -1.12
CA ARG A 14 5.66 12.04 -0.67
C ARG A 14 6.75 11.47 -1.59
N SER A 15 6.43 10.41 -2.32
CA SER A 15 7.35 9.67 -3.19
C SER A 15 7.07 9.88 -4.68
N ILE A 16 6.32 10.93 -5.06
CA ILE A 16 5.86 11.13 -6.44
C ILE A 16 6.97 11.25 -7.49
N LYS A 17 8.20 11.59 -7.05
CA LYS A 17 9.38 11.70 -7.91
C LYS A 17 10.02 10.34 -8.26
N HIS A 18 9.63 9.25 -7.60
CA HIS A 18 10.19 7.92 -7.90
C HIS A 18 9.66 7.40 -9.24
N GLU A 19 10.56 6.94 -10.11
CA GLU A 19 10.15 6.36 -11.38
C GLU A 19 9.51 4.98 -11.23
N GLY A 20 8.42 4.79 -11.98
CA GLY A 20 7.72 3.51 -12.05
C GLY A 20 6.76 3.25 -10.90
N LEU A 21 6.26 4.29 -10.22
CA LEU A 21 5.12 4.15 -9.32
C LEU A 21 3.95 3.43 -10.02
N PHE A 22 3.29 2.54 -9.30
CA PHE A 22 2.25 1.63 -9.80
C PHE A 22 2.66 0.63 -10.89
N ARG A 23 3.79 0.82 -11.60
CA ARG A 23 4.35 -0.13 -12.57
C ARG A 23 5.27 -1.15 -11.92
N LYS A 24 6.23 -0.69 -11.12
CA LYS A 24 7.15 -1.56 -10.35
C LYS A 24 6.38 -2.21 -9.21
N SER A 25 6.61 -3.50 -9.01
CA SER A 25 5.98 -4.27 -7.95
C SER A 25 6.81 -4.18 -6.67
N GLY A 26 6.14 -3.99 -5.55
CA GLY A 26 6.73 -4.22 -4.23
C GLY A 26 6.99 -5.70 -3.94
N GLY A 27 7.67 -5.97 -2.82
CA GLY A 27 7.96 -7.31 -2.33
C GLY A 27 6.69 -8.02 -1.86
N SER A 28 6.32 -9.11 -2.55
CA SER A 28 5.06 -9.85 -2.32
C SER A 28 4.82 -10.21 -0.85
N GLN A 29 5.86 -10.68 -0.15
CA GLN A 29 5.77 -11.03 1.27
C GLN A 29 5.43 -9.82 2.16
N ARG A 30 6.11 -8.68 1.96
CA ARG A 30 5.86 -7.45 2.72
C ARG A 30 4.46 -6.88 2.46
N VAL A 31 3.98 -6.98 1.23
CA VAL A 31 2.62 -6.55 0.87
C VAL A 31 1.59 -7.39 1.60
N LYS A 32 1.76 -8.72 1.66
CA LYS A 32 0.88 -9.62 2.42
C LYS A 32 0.88 -9.28 3.92
N GLU A 33 2.06 -9.04 4.50
CA GLU A 33 2.18 -8.66 5.92
C GLU A 33 1.49 -7.33 6.22
N LEU A 34 1.64 -6.32 5.35
CA LEU A 34 0.94 -5.05 5.49
C LEU A 34 -0.57 -5.23 5.40
N MET A 35 -1.03 -6.06 4.46
CA MET A 35 -2.45 -6.34 4.30
C MET A 35 -3.06 -7.04 5.52
N ALA A 36 -2.36 -8.03 6.08
CA ALA A 36 -2.80 -8.71 7.29
C ALA A 36 -2.95 -7.75 8.48
N ARG A 37 -2.02 -6.78 8.63
CA ARG A 37 -2.13 -5.75 9.67
C ARG A 37 -3.36 -4.86 9.48
N ILE A 38 -3.68 -4.52 8.22
CA ILE A 38 -4.85 -3.69 7.90
C ILE A 38 -6.14 -4.47 8.19
N GLU A 39 -6.18 -5.76 7.83
CA GLU A 39 -7.31 -6.65 8.12
C GLU A 39 -7.51 -6.84 9.63
N ASP A 40 -6.42 -6.82 10.42
CA ASP A 40 -6.43 -6.83 11.90
C ASP A 40 -6.82 -5.47 12.53
N GLY A 41 -7.21 -4.48 11.72
CA GLY A 41 -7.70 -3.17 12.17
C GLY A 41 -6.65 -2.07 12.28
N LEU A 42 -5.38 -2.33 11.96
CA LEU A 42 -4.34 -1.29 11.87
C LEU A 42 -4.42 -0.59 10.51
N LEU A 43 -5.34 0.37 10.40
CA LEU A 43 -5.62 1.12 9.16
C LEU A 43 -4.45 2.02 8.71
N THR A 44 -3.52 2.33 9.60
CA THR A 44 -2.32 3.14 9.33
C THR A 44 -1.07 2.44 9.88
N PRO A 45 -0.60 1.35 9.25
CA PRO A 45 0.55 0.62 9.75
C PRO A 45 1.82 1.48 9.62
N SER A 46 2.69 1.42 10.63
CA SER A 46 4.02 2.00 10.50
C SER A 46 4.81 1.22 9.45
N LEU A 47 5.39 1.94 8.49
CA LEU A 47 6.31 1.36 7.51
C LEU A 47 7.63 1.12 8.21
N SER A 48 8.15 -0.10 8.10
CA SER A 48 9.54 -0.38 8.46
C SER A 48 10.49 0.27 7.43
N SER A 49 11.76 0.43 7.80
CA SER A 49 12.82 0.87 6.87
C SER A 49 12.98 -0.05 5.65
N SER A 50 12.54 -1.30 5.75
CA SER A 50 12.56 -2.27 4.64
C SER A 50 11.39 -2.10 3.65
N ASN A 51 10.35 -1.36 4.03
CA ASN A 51 9.21 -1.12 3.16
C ASN A 51 9.52 -0.03 2.13
N THR A 52 9.17 -0.30 0.89
CA THR A 52 9.34 0.64 -0.23
C THR A 52 8.00 1.24 -0.63
N VAL A 53 8.02 2.40 -1.31
CA VAL A 53 6.81 2.99 -1.90
C VAL A 53 6.11 2.03 -2.88
N PHE A 54 6.87 1.14 -3.53
CA PHE A 54 6.31 0.13 -4.44
C PHE A 54 5.48 -0.92 -3.69
N ASP A 55 5.80 -1.21 -2.42
CA ASP A 55 4.99 -2.07 -1.56
C ASP A 55 3.63 -1.41 -1.31
N VAL A 56 3.62 -0.10 -1.02
CA VAL A 56 2.39 0.68 -0.81
C VAL A 56 1.56 0.76 -2.10
N CYS A 57 2.20 0.95 -3.25
CA CYS A 57 1.51 0.95 -4.55
C CYS A 57 0.89 -0.42 -4.87
N SER A 58 1.61 -1.51 -4.61
CA SER A 58 1.10 -2.88 -4.78
C SER A 58 -0.07 -3.16 -3.84
N LEU A 59 0.05 -2.76 -2.58
CA LEU A 59 -1.00 -2.91 -1.57
C LEU A 59 -2.26 -2.13 -1.95
N PHE A 60 -2.12 -0.90 -2.44
CA PHE A 60 -3.22 -0.10 -2.94
C PHE A 60 -3.98 -0.80 -4.07
N LYS A 61 -3.24 -1.32 -5.07
CA LYS A 61 -3.84 -2.07 -6.19
C LYS A 61 -4.55 -3.33 -5.71
N GLU A 62 -3.94 -4.06 -4.79
CA GLU A 62 -4.48 -5.30 -4.25
C GLU A 62 -5.77 -5.05 -3.46
N PHE A 63 -5.81 -4.00 -2.63
CA PHE A 63 -7.03 -3.61 -1.93
C PHE A 63 -8.17 -3.31 -2.90
N LEU A 64 -7.93 -2.48 -3.93
CA LEU A 64 -8.95 -2.16 -4.92
C LEU A 64 -9.43 -3.40 -5.68
N ARG A 65 -8.53 -4.34 -6.00
CA ARG A 65 -8.86 -5.60 -6.67
C ARG A 65 -9.77 -6.51 -5.83
N ARG A 66 -9.72 -6.41 -4.51
CA ARG A 66 -10.54 -7.22 -3.59
C ARG A 66 -11.91 -6.62 -3.29
N LEU A 67 -12.19 -5.40 -3.74
CA LEU A 67 -13.52 -4.82 -3.60
C LEU A 67 -14.53 -5.67 -4.38
N THR A 68 -15.67 -5.96 -3.77
CA THR A 68 -16.73 -6.81 -4.35
C THR A 68 -17.27 -6.22 -5.66
N TYR A 69 -17.20 -4.91 -5.80
CA TYR A 69 -17.59 -4.18 -7.00
C TYR A 69 -16.42 -3.29 -7.45
N PRO A 70 -16.12 -3.26 -8.76
CA PRO A 70 -15.12 -2.36 -9.33
C PRO A 70 -15.56 -0.89 -9.32
#